data_AF-A0A0D9NX38-F1
#
_entry.id   AF-A0A0D9NX38-F1
#
_cell.length_a   1.000
_cell.length_b   1.000
_cell.length_c   1.000
_cell.angle_alpha   90.00
_cell.angle_beta   90.00
_cell.angle_gamma   90.00
#
_symmetry.space_group_name_H-M   'P 1'
#
loop_
_entity.id
_entity.type
_entity.pdbx_description
1 polymer ?
#
loop_
_entity_poly.entity_id
_entity_poly.type
_entity_poly.pdbx_seq_one_letter_code
_entity_poly.pdbx_strand_id
1 'polypeptide(L)'
;MVSFWVLNYLSRGLVLYGLCLMLALTLSALLNGLFSHKRNELKPRSSRFILLEPFYILKSRLVACSFLIRGPSIIQTTHEKSNGAPFSVDAPNNTIVLVSDWKHIKEINAAPEGTLSLLGAAKDVLQPKHTMTNFNWTNKRGSDGAPLQMALRGRLAGHLPVLVPEIRSDLSTFLDQRFQSFPTVLGAKQGAIFPLILGAVARSNAHAFFGPELSRDATFLAAGIKMIKHTLIIAEILRMVPGIVSE
;
A
#
# COMPACT_ATOMS: atom_id res chain seq x y z
N MET A 1 -53.15 -32.98 18.34
CA MET A 1 -52.78 -31.82 17.47
C MET A 1 -51.33 -31.33 17.69
N VAL A 2 -50.34 -32.21 17.95
CA VAL A 2 -48.93 -31.79 18.20
C VAL A 2 -47.93 -32.32 17.14
N SER A 3 -48.38 -33.15 16.19
CA SER A 3 -47.48 -33.85 15.25
C SER A 3 -46.99 -33.01 14.06
N PHE A 4 -47.72 -31.98 13.63
CA PHE A 4 -47.38 -31.21 12.42
C PHE A 4 -46.30 -30.13 12.65
N TRP A 5 -46.16 -29.61 13.87
CA TRP A 5 -45.21 -28.54 14.18
C TRP A 5 -43.76 -29.04 14.31
N VAL A 6 -43.57 -30.23 14.89
CA VAL A 6 -42.25 -30.83 15.08
C VAL A 6 -41.64 -31.28 13.75
N LEU A 7 -42.47 -31.80 12.83
CA LEU A 7 -42.03 -32.22 11.50
C LEU A 7 -41.55 -31.05 10.64
N ASN A 8 -42.16 -29.87 10.80
CA ASN A 8 -41.82 -28.67 10.05
C ASN A 8 -40.54 -27.97 10.59
N TYR A 9 -40.20 -28.18 11.87
CA TYR A 9 -38.94 -27.71 12.45
C TYR A 9 -37.76 -28.60 12.05
N LEU A 10 -37.96 -29.92 12.00
CA LEU A 10 -36.97 -30.88 11.51
C LEU A 10 -36.65 -30.69 10.03
N SER A 11 -37.67 -30.43 9.19
CA SER A 11 -37.45 -30.16 7.76
C SER A 11 -36.67 -28.88 7.53
N ARG A 12 -36.96 -27.80 8.27
CA ARG A 12 -36.22 -26.53 8.20
C ARG A 12 -34.78 -26.67 8.69
N GLY A 13 -34.54 -27.46 9.74
CA GLY A 13 -33.19 -27.77 10.22
C GLY A 13 -32.35 -28.54 9.20
N LEU A 14 -32.95 -29.53 8.54
CA LEU A 14 -32.32 -30.30 7.46
C LEU A 14 -32.00 -29.43 6.23
N VAL A 15 -32.90 -28.51 5.86
CA VAL A 15 -32.68 -27.57 4.75
C VAL A 15 -31.55 -26.58 5.08
N LEU A 16 -31.51 -26.04 6.30
CA LEU A 16 -30.43 -25.14 6.72
C LEU A 16 -29.08 -25.87 6.78
N TYR A 17 -29.05 -27.10 7.29
CA TYR A 17 -27.85 -27.90 7.34
C TYR A 17 -27.35 -28.24 5.93
N GLY A 18 -28.27 -28.60 5.02
CA GLY A 18 -27.97 -28.84 3.62
C GLY A 18 -27.42 -27.59 2.92
N LEU A 19 -27.99 -26.41 3.17
CA LEU A 19 -27.50 -25.13 2.64
C LEU A 19 -26.10 -24.77 3.17
N CYS A 20 -25.84 -24.96 4.47
CA CYS A 20 -24.52 -24.75 5.05
C CYS A 20 -23.48 -25.72 4.48
N LEU A 21 -23.86 -26.98 4.25
CA LEU A 21 -22.97 -27.99 3.69
C LEU A 21 -22.67 -27.71 2.20
N MET A 22 -23.66 -27.24 1.44
CA MET A 22 -23.47 -26.78 0.06
C MET A 22 -22.61 -25.51 -0.02
N LEU A 23 -22.78 -24.56 0.91
CA LEU A 23 -21.90 -23.39 1.04
C LEU A 23 -20.47 -23.80 1.39
N ALA A 24 -20.28 -24.75 2.30
CA ALA A 24 -18.96 -25.26 2.66
C ALA A 24 -18.29 -25.99 1.49
N LEU A 25 -19.04 -26.79 0.74
CA LEU A 25 -18.54 -27.51 -0.44
C LEU A 25 -18.21 -26.56 -1.60
N THR A 26 -19.04 -25.55 -1.84
CA THR A 26 -18.77 -24.53 -2.88
C THR A 26 -17.60 -23.64 -2.49
N LEU A 27 -17.47 -23.24 -1.23
CA LEU A 27 -16.31 -22.51 -0.72
C LEU A 27 -15.02 -23.35 -0.82
N SER A 28 -15.10 -24.65 -0.52
CA SER A 28 -13.99 -25.60 -0.68
C SER A 28 -13.58 -25.80 -2.15
N ALA A 29 -14.56 -25.94 -3.05
CA ALA A 29 -14.30 -26.04 -4.48
C ALA A 29 -13.70 -24.75 -5.06
N LEU A 30 -14.17 -23.60 -4.59
CA LEU A 30 -13.67 -22.29 -5.00
C LEU A 30 -12.25 -22.04 -4.46
N LEU A 31 -11.96 -22.47 -3.23
CA LEU A 31 -10.61 -22.50 -2.67
C LEU A 31 -9.70 -23.46 -3.45
N ASN A 32 -10.15 -24.65 -3.82
CA ASN A 32 -9.37 -25.60 -4.62
C ASN A 32 -9.11 -25.09 -6.05
N GLY A 33 -10.08 -24.41 -6.67
CA GLY A 33 -9.90 -23.70 -7.94
C GLY A 33 -8.86 -22.59 -7.83
N LEU A 34 -8.88 -21.84 -6.73
CA LEU A 34 -7.88 -20.83 -6.35
C LEU A 34 -6.45 -21.38 -6.32
N PHE A 35 -6.27 -22.61 -5.84
CA PHE A 35 -4.96 -23.24 -5.65
C PHE A 35 -4.45 -24.00 -6.88
N SER A 36 -5.34 -24.43 -7.79
CA SER A 36 -4.94 -25.16 -9.00
C SER A 36 -4.16 -24.27 -9.98
N HIS A 37 -4.50 -22.98 -10.07
CA HIS A 37 -3.91 -22.11 -11.10
C HIS A 37 -2.43 -21.73 -10.86
N LYS A 38 -1.89 -21.95 -9.65
CA LYS A 38 -0.51 -21.57 -9.30
C LYS A 38 0.46 -22.74 -9.12
N ARG A 39 0.07 -23.97 -9.47
CA ARG A 39 0.84 -25.18 -9.18
C ARG A 39 1.35 -25.87 -10.45
N ASN A 40 2.16 -25.16 -11.25
CA ASN A 40 3.14 -25.81 -12.12
C ASN A 40 4.51 -25.58 -11.50
N GLU A 41 5.21 -26.69 -11.27
CA GLU A 41 6.47 -26.82 -10.52
C GLU A 41 6.32 -26.99 -9.01
N LEU A 42 6.11 -28.23 -8.56
CA LEU A 42 6.95 -28.89 -7.55
C LEU A 42 6.50 -30.35 -7.33
N LYS A 43 7.50 -31.21 -7.18
CA LYS A 43 7.53 -32.69 -7.02
C LYS A 43 6.39 -33.33 -6.20
N PRO A 44 6.10 -34.62 -6.43
CA PRO A 44 4.99 -35.32 -5.79
C PRO A 44 5.25 -35.47 -4.28
N ARG A 45 4.37 -34.91 -3.44
CA ARG A 45 4.49 -34.92 -1.98
C ARG A 45 3.33 -35.69 -1.36
N SER A 46 3.68 -36.59 -0.43
CA SER A 46 2.85 -37.59 0.26
C SER A 46 1.44 -37.12 0.69
N SER A 47 0.45 -38.02 0.55
CA SER A 47 -0.99 -37.82 0.74
C SER A 47 -1.43 -37.37 2.14
N ARG A 48 -0.58 -37.49 3.17
CA ARG A 48 -0.90 -37.06 4.55
C ARG A 48 -0.81 -35.55 4.78
N PHE A 49 -0.23 -34.78 3.85
CA PHE A 49 -0.10 -33.33 3.98
C PHE A 49 -1.32 -32.53 3.46
N ILE A 50 -2.19 -33.16 2.66
CA ILE A 50 -3.24 -32.46 1.92
C ILE A 50 -4.34 -31.88 2.83
N LEU A 51 -4.65 -32.53 3.97
CA LEU A 51 -5.72 -32.09 4.88
C LEU A 51 -5.29 -30.98 5.85
N LEU A 52 -3.99 -30.83 6.13
CA LEU A 52 -3.47 -29.84 7.08
C LEU A 52 -2.99 -28.55 6.39
N GLU A 53 -2.65 -28.62 5.10
CA GLU A 53 -2.30 -27.48 4.24
C GLU A 53 -3.21 -26.24 4.45
N PRO A 54 -4.55 -26.33 4.42
CA PRO A 54 -5.39 -25.13 4.56
C PRO A 54 -5.23 -24.45 5.92
N PHE A 55 -5.02 -25.23 6.99
CA PHE A 55 -4.83 -24.67 8.33
C PHE A 55 -3.45 -24.00 8.48
N TYR A 56 -2.39 -24.61 7.93
CA TYR A 56 -1.05 -24.01 7.90
C TYR A 56 -1.02 -22.72 7.08
N ILE A 57 -1.69 -22.70 5.92
CA ILE A 57 -1.82 -21.51 5.07
C ILE A 57 -2.61 -20.42 5.79
N LEU A 58 -3.73 -20.76 6.43
CA LEU A 58 -4.54 -19.79 7.18
C LEU A 58 -3.76 -19.20 8.36
N LYS A 59 -3.05 -20.04 9.11
CA LYS A 59 -2.18 -19.59 10.22
C LYS A 59 -1.06 -18.68 9.71
N SER A 60 -0.40 -19.04 8.62
CA SER A 60 0.65 -18.23 8.00
C SER A 60 0.12 -16.86 7.55
N ARG A 61 -1.08 -16.83 6.95
CA ARG A 61 -1.75 -15.58 6.56
C ARG A 61 -2.13 -14.71 7.77
N LEU A 62 -2.63 -15.30 8.85
CA LEU A 62 -2.92 -14.55 10.08
C LEU A 62 -1.66 -13.95 10.70
N VAL A 63 -0.54 -14.68 10.69
CA VAL A 63 0.76 -14.16 11.13
C VAL A 63 1.22 -13.01 10.22
N ALA A 64 1.11 -13.15 8.91
CA ALA A 64 1.43 -12.08 7.97
C ALA A 64 0.53 -10.85 8.15
N CYS A 65 -0.76 -11.03 8.43
CA CYS A 65 -1.68 -9.93 8.76
C CYS A 65 -1.31 -9.22 10.07
N SER A 66 -0.66 -9.89 11.02
CA SER A 66 -0.17 -9.25 12.25
C SER A 66 0.88 -8.16 11.96
N PHE A 67 1.58 -8.25 10.82
CA PHE A 67 2.53 -7.23 10.36
C PHE A 67 1.87 -5.86 10.16
N LEU A 68 0.60 -5.80 9.76
CA LEU A 68 -0.10 -4.53 9.53
C LEU A 68 -0.31 -3.72 10.81
N ILE A 69 -0.46 -4.42 11.94
CA ILE A 69 -0.73 -3.80 13.24
C ILE A 69 0.57 -3.64 14.03
N ARG A 70 1.48 -4.63 13.94
CA ARG A 70 2.68 -4.75 14.77
C ARG A 70 3.98 -4.61 13.97
N GLY A 71 3.91 -4.17 12.72
CA GLY A 71 5.05 -4.10 11.78
C GLY A 71 6.32 -3.49 12.37
N PRO A 72 6.27 -2.28 12.96
CA PRO A 72 7.44 -1.66 13.58
C PRO A 72 8.07 -2.53 14.67
N SER A 73 7.25 -3.15 15.54
CA SER A 73 7.74 -4.03 16.61
C SER A 73 8.32 -5.34 16.08
N ILE A 74 7.74 -5.91 15.01
CA ILE A 74 8.25 -7.13 14.37
C ILE A 74 9.60 -6.85 13.72
N ILE A 75 9.72 -5.74 12.99
CA ILE A 75 10.98 -5.31 12.37
C ILE A 75 12.05 -5.09 13.44
N GLN A 76 11.74 -4.32 14.49
CA GLN A 76 12.70 -4.01 15.56
C GLN A 76 13.20 -5.28 16.26
N THR A 77 12.28 -6.15 16.70
CA THR A 77 12.64 -7.38 17.41
C THR A 77 13.39 -8.38 16.53
N THR A 78 13.13 -8.41 15.22
CA THR A 78 13.84 -9.28 14.29
C THR A 78 15.22 -8.71 13.95
N HIS A 79 15.33 -7.38 13.82
CA HIS A 79 16.61 -6.69 13.64
C HIS A 79 17.55 -6.94 14.82
N GLU A 80 17.07 -6.79 16.06
CA GLU A 80 17.85 -7.08 17.27
C GLU A 80 18.35 -8.53 17.30
N LYS A 81 17.53 -9.49 16.88
CA LYS A 81 17.92 -10.92 16.79
C LYS A 81 18.90 -11.21 15.66
N SER A 82 18.83 -10.47 14.57
CA SER A 82 19.65 -10.68 13.38
C SER A 82 21.11 -10.21 13.56
N ASN A 83 21.38 -9.40 14.58
CA ASN A 83 22.71 -8.86 14.88
C ASN A 83 23.40 -8.21 13.66
N GLY A 84 22.64 -7.47 12.85
CA GLY A 84 23.11 -6.78 11.64
C GLY A 84 23.08 -7.62 10.36
N ALA A 85 22.73 -8.91 10.42
CA ALA A 85 22.51 -9.72 9.23
C ALA A 85 21.18 -9.37 8.54
N PRO A 86 21.08 -9.51 7.20
CA PRO A 86 19.80 -9.42 6.50
C PRO A 86 18.75 -10.40 7.06
N PHE A 87 17.50 -9.97 7.15
CA PHE A 87 16.40 -10.81 7.64
C PHE A 87 15.13 -10.58 6.84
N SER A 88 14.27 -11.59 6.78
CA SER A 88 12.99 -11.54 6.10
C SER A 88 11.82 -11.41 7.07
N VAL A 89 10.84 -10.59 6.72
CA VAL A 89 9.57 -10.47 7.42
C VAL A 89 8.43 -10.71 6.44
N ASP A 90 7.52 -11.60 6.79
CA ASP A 90 6.34 -11.87 5.97
C ASP A 90 5.27 -10.80 6.21
N ALA A 91 4.88 -10.13 5.14
CA ALA A 91 3.74 -9.23 5.05
C ALA A 91 2.60 -9.92 4.27
N PRO A 92 1.35 -9.41 4.33
CA PRO A 92 0.19 -10.09 3.76
C PRO A 92 0.32 -10.47 2.28
N ASN A 93 1.03 -9.64 1.50
CA ASN A 93 1.15 -9.84 0.06
C ASN A 93 2.54 -10.29 -0.40
N ASN A 94 3.58 -10.07 0.40
CA ASN A 94 4.97 -10.33 0.04
C ASN A 94 5.85 -10.59 1.25
N THR A 95 6.99 -11.23 1.02
CA THR A 95 8.08 -11.30 2.00
C THR A 95 9.00 -10.10 1.78
N ILE A 96 9.21 -9.30 2.82
CA ILE A 96 10.08 -8.13 2.80
C ILE A 96 11.44 -8.55 3.37
N VAL A 97 12.50 -8.40 2.57
CA VAL A 97 13.87 -8.60 3.05
C VAL A 97 14.43 -7.26 3.49
N LEU A 98 14.78 -7.16 4.77
CA LEU A 98 15.37 -5.96 5.37
C LEU A 98 16.88 -6.12 5.48
N VAL A 99 17.56 -5.02 5.17
CA VAL A 99 19.02 -4.93 5.15
C VAL A 99 19.44 -3.66 5.88
N SER A 100 20.28 -3.80 6.90
CA SER A 100 20.78 -2.68 7.71
C SER A 100 22.27 -2.42 7.56
N ASP A 101 23.07 -3.41 7.14
CA ASP A 101 24.51 -3.26 6.97
C ASP A 101 24.90 -2.53 5.68
N TRP A 102 25.93 -1.68 5.78
CA TRP A 102 26.34 -0.77 4.71
C TRP A 102 26.89 -1.49 3.48
N LYS A 103 27.53 -2.67 3.68
CA LYS A 103 28.05 -3.48 2.57
C LYS A 103 26.91 -3.96 1.68
N HIS A 104 25.88 -4.53 2.28
CA HIS A 104 24.72 -5.05 1.57
C HIS A 104 23.86 -3.93 0.96
N ILE A 105 23.77 -2.75 1.60
CA ILE A 105 23.10 -1.58 1.02
C ILE A 105 23.81 -1.12 -0.27
N LYS A 106 25.14 -1.10 -0.29
CA LYS A 106 25.90 -0.78 -1.51
C LYS A 106 25.68 -1.81 -2.62
N GLU A 107 25.59 -3.09 -2.27
CA GLU A 107 25.29 -4.16 -3.21
C GLU A 107 23.90 -3.98 -3.84
N ILE A 108 22.88 -3.69 -3.03
CA ILE A 108 21.52 -3.40 -3.51
C ILE A 108 21.50 -2.18 -4.43
N ASN A 109 22.18 -1.10 -4.06
CA ASN A 109 22.24 0.12 -4.87
C ASN A 109 22.97 -0.07 -6.20
N ALA A 110 23.92 -1.01 -6.26
CA ALA A 110 24.65 -1.37 -7.48
C ALA A 110 23.92 -2.42 -8.32
N ALA A 111 22.86 -3.04 -7.79
CA ALA A 111 22.14 -4.09 -8.49
C ALA A 111 21.49 -3.54 -9.78
N PRO A 112 21.59 -4.27 -10.90
CA PRO A 112 20.91 -3.87 -12.12
C PRO A 112 19.39 -3.81 -11.93
N GLU A 113 18.73 -2.88 -12.64
CA GLU A 113 17.27 -2.70 -12.58
C GLU A 113 16.48 -3.97 -12.98
N GLY A 114 17.10 -4.87 -13.74
CA GLY A 114 16.55 -6.17 -14.11
C GLY A 114 16.55 -7.20 -12.96
N THR A 115 17.29 -6.96 -11.89
CA THR A 115 17.34 -7.80 -10.69
C THR A 115 16.53 -7.18 -9.56
N LEU A 116 16.69 -5.88 -9.31
CA LEU A 116 15.93 -5.12 -8.32
C LEU A 116 15.35 -3.86 -8.97
N SER A 117 14.03 -3.71 -8.96
CA SER A 117 13.36 -2.56 -9.56
C SER A 117 12.61 -1.74 -8.51
N LEU A 118 13.02 -0.47 -8.36
CA LEU A 118 12.31 0.48 -7.51
C LEU A 118 10.91 0.79 -8.06
N LEU A 119 10.75 0.88 -9.37
CA LEU A 119 9.46 1.11 -10.00
C LEU A 119 8.53 -0.10 -9.83
N GLY A 120 9.06 -1.32 -9.94
CA GLY A 120 8.32 -2.54 -9.62
C GLY A 120 7.83 -2.54 -8.17
N ALA A 121 8.71 -2.22 -7.22
CA ALA A 121 8.33 -2.09 -5.81
C ALA A 121 7.27 -0.99 -5.59
N ALA A 122 7.40 0.17 -6.26
CA ALA A 122 6.40 1.23 -6.19
C ALA A 122 5.05 0.78 -6.77
N LYS A 123 5.05 0.01 -7.86
CA LYS A 123 3.83 -0.53 -8.47
C LYS A 123 3.11 -1.48 -7.52
N ASP A 124 3.85 -2.36 -6.86
CA ASP A 124 3.32 -3.29 -5.89
C ASP A 124 2.74 -2.58 -4.66
N VAL A 125 3.39 -1.51 -4.20
CA VAL A 125 2.93 -0.73 -3.03
C VAL A 125 1.72 0.14 -3.37
N LEU A 126 1.72 0.81 -4.52
CA LEU A 126 0.73 1.85 -4.86
C LEU A 126 -0.47 1.32 -5.66
N GLN A 127 -0.35 0.17 -6.32
CA GLN A 127 -1.43 -0.44 -7.10
C GLN A 127 -2.10 0.55 -8.09
N PRO A 128 -1.32 1.22 -8.97
CA PRO A 128 -1.78 2.39 -9.74
C PRO A 128 -3.01 2.09 -10.61
N LYS A 129 -3.15 0.86 -11.13
CA LYS A 129 -4.34 0.40 -11.88
C LYS A 129 -5.63 0.72 -11.12
N HIS A 130 -5.62 0.54 -9.80
CA HIS A 130 -6.80 0.71 -8.95
C HIS A 130 -6.84 2.05 -8.22
N THR A 131 -5.69 2.70 -8.03
CA THR A 131 -5.59 3.92 -7.21
C THR A 131 -5.42 5.20 -8.02
N MET A 132 -5.14 5.11 -9.32
CA MET A 132 -4.85 6.24 -10.21
C MET A 132 -5.72 6.20 -11.48
N THR A 133 -7.02 5.94 -11.34
CA THR A 133 -8.00 6.01 -12.45
C THR A 133 -7.61 5.15 -13.67
N ASN A 134 -7.37 3.86 -13.44
CA ASN A 134 -6.93 2.90 -14.47
C ASN A 134 -5.59 3.23 -15.15
N PHE A 135 -4.83 4.19 -14.62
CA PHE A 135 -3.45 4.40 -15.04
C PHE A 135 -2.60 3.24 -14.55
N ASN A 136 -1.89 2.57 -15.46
CA ASN A 136 -1.00 1.48 -15.11
C ASN A 136 0.38 1.77 -15.70
N TRP A 137 1.42 1.73 -14.87
CA TRP A 137 2.79 1.73 -15.37
C TRP A 137 2.98 0.48 -16.22
N THR A 138 3.53 0.64 -17.43
CA THR A 138 3.83 -0.51 -18.26
C THR A 138 4.96 -1.30 -17.61
N ASN A 139 5.12 -2.57 -17.98
CA ASN A 139 6.27 -3.38 -17.53
C ASN A 139 7.40 -3.34 -18.57
N LYS A 140 7.40 -2.35 -19.48
CA LYS A 140 8.30 -2.34 -20.63
C LYS A 140 9.60 -1.66 -20.23
N ARG A 141 10.69 -2.42 -20.33
CA ARG A 141 12.07 -2.01 -19.98
C ARG A 141 12.42 -0.68 -20.66
N GLY A 142 12.90 0.28 -19.88
CA GLY A 142 13.41 1.57 -20.38
C GLY A 142 12.37 2.61 -20.76
N SER A 143 11.07 2.28 -20.84
CA SER A 143 10.03 3.25 -21.21
C SER A 143 9.34 3.91 -20.02
N ASP A 144 9.19 3.23 -18.87
CA ASP A 144 8.42 3.80 -17.75
C ASP A 144 9.25 4.74 -16.84
N GLY A 145 10.56 4.50 -16.74
CA GLY A 145 11.47 5.37 -16.02
C GLY A 145 11.89 6.62 -16.82
N ALA A 146 11.84 6.57 -18.14
CA ALA A 146 12.33 7.65 -19.00
C ALA A 146 11.53 8.96 -18.85
N PRO A 147 10.18 8.97 -18.81
CA PRO A 147 9.40 10.17 -18.54
C PRO A 147 9.72 10.76 -17.16
N LEU A 148 9.85 9.91 -16.13
CA LEU A 148 10.18 10.34 -14.78
C LEU A 148 11.59 10.94 -14.71
N GLN A 149 12.59 10.29 -15.33
CA GLN A 149 13.95 10.82 -15.38
C GLN A 149 14.02 12.11 -16.20
N MET A 150 13.35 12.19 -17.35
CA MET A 150 13.29 13.41 -18.15
C MET A 150 12.64 14.56 -17.36
N ALA A 151 11.52 14.29 -16.67
CA ALA A 151 10.82 15.29 -15.90
C ALA A 151 11.65 15.76 -14.69
N LEU A 152 12.20 14.85 -13.90
CA LEU A 152 12.91 15.18 -12.66
C LEU A 152 14.37 15.63 -12.90
N ARG A 153 15.16 14.82 -13.62
CA ARG A 153 16.59 15.08 -13.83
C ARG A 153 16.86 16.06 -14.96
N GLY A 154 15.97 16.11 -15.95
CA GLY A 154 16.07 17.07 -17.06
C GLY A 154 15.37 18.37 -16.72
N ARG A 155 14.03 18.36 -16.82
CA ARG A 155 13.22 19.59 -16.79
C ARG A 155 13.24 20.27 -15.43
N LEU A 156 12.89 19.56 -14.35
CA LEU A 156 12.80 20.15 -13.03
C LEU A 156 14.16 20.67 -12.57
N ALA A 157 15.22 19.86 -12.66
CA ALA A 157 16.57 20.27 -12.31
C ALA A 157 17.04 21.52 -13.07
N GLY A 158 16.78 21.57 -14.38
CA GLY A 158 17.11 22.74 -15.20
C GLY A 158 16.34 24.02 -14.84
N HIS A 159 15.12 23.89 -14.30
CA HIS A 159 14.28 25.03 -13.92
C HIS A 159 14.39 25.42 -12.44
N LEU A 160 15.13 24.66 -11.61
CA LEU A 160 15.31 24.97 -10.19
C LEU A 160 15.78 26.41 -9.91
N PRO A 161 16.72 27.01 -10.68
CA PRO A 161 17.18 28.37 -10.42
C PRO A 161 16.07 29.43 -10.48
N VAL A 162 15.03 29.18 -11.27
CA VAL A 162 13.87 30.07 -11.41
C VAL A 162 12.77 29.68 -10.42
N LEU A 163 12.46 28.38 -10.33
CA LEU A 163 11.38 27.86 -9.49
C LEU A 163 11.62 28.09 -7.99
N VAL A 164 12.86 27.92 -7.51
CA VAL A 164 13.15 27.99 -6.07
C VAL A 164 12.88 29.40 -5.49
N PRO A 165 13.37 30.50 -6.10
CA PRO A 165 13.02 31.85 -5.66
C PRO A 165 11.50 32.13 -5.66
N GLU A 166 10.80 31.72 -6.72
CA GLU A 166 9.35 31.94 -6.86
C GLU A 166 8.56 31.18 -5.79
N ILE A 167 8.86 29.90 -5.60
CA ILE A 167 8.25 29.06 -4.57
C ILE A 167 8.56 29.64 -3.18
N ARG A 168 9.80 30.08 -2.93
CA ARG A 168 10.18 30.68 -1.65
C ARG A 168 9.35 31.93 -1.35
N SER A 169 9.22 32.83 -2.32
CA SER A 169 8.42 34.04 -2.17
C SER A 169 6.95 33.73 -1.88
N ASP A 170 6.34 32.84 -2.68
CA ASP A 170 4.95 32.43 -2.51
C ASP A 170 4.71 31.73 -1.17
N LEU A 171 5.65 30.89 -0.73
CA LEU A 171 5.58 30.16 0.53
C LEU A 171 5.73 31.08 1.74
N SER A 172 6.63 32.06 1.69
CA SER A 172 6.75 33.07 2.74
C SER A 172 5.43 33.81 2.95
N THR A 173 4.81 34.29 1.87
CA THR A 173 3.50 34.95 1.94
C THR A 173 2.41 34.03 2.52
N PHE A 174 2.36 32.77 2.08
CA PHE A 174 1.42 31.79 2.61
C PHE A 174 1.60 31.55 4.12
N LEU A 175 2.85 31.36 4.56
CA LEU A 175 3.17 31.10 5.96
C LEU A 175 2.83 32.31 6.84
N ASP A 176 3.17 33.52 6.40
CA ASP A 176 2.86 34.76 7.11
C ASP A 176 1.35 34.95 7.28
N GLN A 177 0.59 34.79 6.19
CA GLN A 177 -0.88 34.87 6.22
C GLN A 177 -1.46 33.82 7.17
N ARG A 178 -0.96 32.58 7.11
CA ARG A 178 -1.50 31.50 7.94
C ARG A 178 -1.14 31.69 9.42
N PHE A 179 0.08 32.14 9.71
CA PHE A 179 0.51 32.46 11.06
C PHE A 179 -0.32 33.60 11.67
N GLN A 180 -0.58 34.66 10.90
CA GLN A 180 -1.43 35.77 11.33
C GLN A 180 -2.87 35.30 11.64
N SER A 181 -3.39 34.33 10.89
CA SER A 181 -4.73 33.77 11.08
C SER A 181 -4.90 32.92 12.36
N PHE A 182 -3.81 32.58 13.06
CA PHE A 182 -3.91 31.78 14.27
C PHE A 182 -4.55 32.56 15.43
N PRO A 183 -5.36 31.90 16.28
CA PRO A 183 -5.87 32.52 17.49
C PRO A 183 -4.72 32.90 18.42
N THR A 184 -4.90 34.02 19.12
CA THR A 184 -3.99 34.45 20.19
C THR A 184 -4.49 33.87 21.50
N VAL A 185 -3.69 33.01 22.12
CA VAL A 185 -3.96 32.38 23.42
C VAL A 185 -2.83 32.80 24.36
N LEU A 186 -3.17 33.46 25.48
CA LEU A 186 -2.20 33.94 26.48
C LEU A 186 -1.10 34.85 25.88
N GLY A 187 -1.47 35.71 24.93
CA GLY A 187 -0.53 36.63 24.27
C GLY A 187 0.35 35.98 23.19
N ALA A 188 0.25 34.67 22.96
CA ALA A 188 0.98 33.95 21.92
C ALA A 188 0.04 33.43 20.81
N LYS A 189 0.51 33.41 19.56
CA LYS A 189 -0.23 32.79 18.45
C LYS A 189 -0.13 31.27 18.57
N GLN A 190 -1.28 30.59 18.59
CA GLN A 190 -1.35 29.14 18.71
C GLN A 190 -2.07 28.51 17.52
N GLY A 191 -1.42 27.56 16.85
CA GLY A 191 -1.99 26.90 15.68
C GLY A 191 -1.42 25.50 15.47
N ALA A 192 -2.14 24.67 14.72
CA ALA A 192 -1.69 23.34 14.39
C ALA A 192 -0.58 23.40 13.32
N ILE A 193 0.63 23.01 13.71
CA ILE A 193 1.83 23.03 12.84
C ILE A 193 1.71 22.01 11.70
N PHE A 194 1.15 20.83 11.96
CA PHE A 194 1.09 19.78 10.95
C PHE A 194 0.25 20.19 9.71
N PRO A 195 -0.98 20.73 9.83
CA PRO A 195 -1.73 21.26 8.69
C PRO A 195 -1.03 22.42 7.97
N LEU A 196 -0.28 23.26 8.70
CA LEU A 196 0.50 24.34 8.11
C LEU A 196 1.60 23.79 7.19
N ILE A 197 2.40 22.84 7.68
CA ILE A 197 3.47 22.19 6.92
C ILE A 197 2.89 21.43 5.73
N LEU A 198 1.80 20.67 5.94
CA LEU A 198 1.17 19.91 4.87
C LEU A 198 0.66 20.83 3.74
N GLY A 199 0.05 21.97 4.09
CA GLY A 199 -0.38 22.98 3.12
C GLY A 199 0.80 23.62 2.39
N ALA A 200 1.89 23.92 3.10
CA ALA A 200 3.12 24.46 2.53
C ALA A 200 3.73 23.51 1.49
N VAL A 201 3.85 22.21 1.81
CA VAL A 201 4.37 21.18 0.89
C VAL A 201 3.43 20.95 -0.29
N ALA A 202 2.12 20.90 -0.06
CA ALA A 202 1.16 20.75 -1.15
C ALA A 202 1.24 21.93 -2.14
N ARG A 203 1.35 23.15 -1.61
CA ARG A 203 1.47 24.37 -2.41
C ARG A 203 2.79 24.46 -3.18
N SER A 204 3.92 24.14 -2.56
CA SER A 204 5.21 24.15 -3.26
C SER A 204 5.26 23.11 -4.38
N ASN A 205 4.76 21.90 -4.12
CA ASN A 205 4.64 20.87 -5.16
C ASN A 205 3.69 21.31 -6.27
N ALA A 206 2.54 21.89 -5.91
CA ALA A 206 1.58 22.36 -6.90
C ALA A 206 2.17 23.46 -7.77
N HIS A 207 2.93 24.38 -7.18
CA HIS A 207 3.62 25.44 -7.91
C HIS A 207 4.64 24.85 -8.89
N ALA A 208 5.48 23.92 -8.44
CA ALA A 208 6.51 23.31 -9.27
C ALA A 208 5.95 22.51 -10.47
N PHE A 209 4.80 21.85 -10.32
CA PHE A 209 4.25 20.95 -11.34
C PHE A 209 3.09 21.54 -12.15
N PHE A 210 2.33 22.48 -11.58
CA PHE A 210 1.10 23.02 -12.17
C PHE A 210 1.08 24.55 -12.25
N GLY A 211 2.14 25.22 -11.76
CA GLY A 211 2.27 26.67 -11.79
C GLY A 211 1.56 27.40 -10.65
N PRO A 212 1.71 28.75 -10.59
CA PRO A 212 1.24 29.58 -9.50
C PRO A 212 -0.28 29.71 -9.41
N GLU A 213 -1.01 29.46 -10.50
CA GLU A 213 -2.47 29.56 -10.53
C GLU A 213 -3.11 28.44 -9.70
N LEU A 214 -2.75 27.19 -10.00
CA LEU A 214 -3.27 26.02 -9.31
C LEU A 214 -2.68 25.84 -7.91
N SER A 215 -1.47 26.36 -7.65
CA SER A 215 -0.89 26.34 -6.31
C SER A 215 -1.62 27.23 -5.30
N ARG A 216 -2.43 28.17 -5.79
CA ARG A 216 -3.23 29.09 -4.96
C ARG A 216 -4.69 28.68 -4.82
N ASP A 217 -5.14 27.72 -5.63
CA ASP A 217 -6.49 27.18 -5.57
C ASP A 217 -6.62 26.22 -4.37
N ALA A 218 -7.37 26.66 -3.35
CA ALA A 218 -7.62 25.88 -2.14
C ALA A 218 -8.36 24.55 -2.41
N THR A 219 -9.26 24.52 -3.39
CA THR A 219 -10.00 23.32 -3.78
C THR A 219 -9.06 22.33 -4.48
N PHE A 220 -8.20 22.81 -5.37
CA PHE A 220 -7.17 21.99 -6.02
C PHE A 220 -6.22 21.36 -4.99
N LEU A 221 -5.68 22.16 -4.06
CA LEU A 221 -4.78 21.68 -3.01
C LEU A 221 -5.46 20.66 -2.08
N ALA A 222 -6.71 20.94 -1.66
CA ALA A 222 -7.47 20.03 -0.81
C ALA A 222 -7.74 18.70 -1.52
N ALA A 223 -8.07 18.74 -2.82
CA ALA A 223 -8.26 17.55 -3.64
C ALA A 223 -6.95 16.74 -3.77
N GLY A 224 -5.82 17.40 -4.01
CA GLY A 224 -4.50 16.75 -4.09
C GLY A 224 -4.09 16.05 -2.79
N ILE A 225 -4.25 16.72 -1.65
CA ILE A 225 -3.98 16.12 -0.33
C ILE A 225 -4.90 14.91 -0.08
N LYS A 226 -6.19 15.05 -0.41
CA LYS A 226 -7.18 13.97 -0.26
C LYS A 226 -6.86 12.78 -1.16
N MET A 227 -6.41 13.03 -2.39
CA MET A 227 -6.00 12.01 -3.34
C MET A 227 -4.87 11.15 -2.77
N ILE A 228 -3.81 11.75 -2.24
CA ILE A 228 -2.69 11.02 -1.63
C ILE A 228 -3.18 10.09 -0.52
N LYS A 229 -4.01 10.61 0.39
CA LYS A 229 -4.58 9.82 1.49
C LYS A 229 -5.41 8.64 0.97
N HIS A 230 -6.26 8.89 -0.02
CA HIS A 230 -7.11 7.85 -0.62
C HIS A 230 -6.28 6.79 -1.34
N THR A 231 -5.28 7.18 -2.12
CA THR A 231 -4.37 6.27 -2.81
C THR A 231 -3.70 5.31 -1.82
N LEU A 232 -3.16 5.82 -0.70
CA LEU A 232 -2.51 4.98 0.30
C LEU A 232 -3.48 4.02 0.99
N ILE A 233 -4.67 4.49 1.37
CA ILE A 233 -5.69 3.65 2.02
C ILE A 233 -6.18 2.56 1.06
N ILE A 234 -6.52 2.91 -0.17
CA ILE A 234 -7.02 1.95 -1.16
C ILE A 234 -5.94 0.92 -1.48
N ALA A 235 -4.69 1.35 -1.67
CA ALA A 235 -3.58 0.43 -1.92
C ALA A 235 -3.35 -0.55 -0.75
N GLU A 236 -3.46 -0.08 0.49
CA GLU A 236 -3.35 -0.95 1.67
C GLU A 236 -4.49 -1.96 1.74
N ILE A 237 -5.74 -1.52 1.48
CA ILE A 237 -6.89 -2.41 1.42
C ILE A 237 -6.68 -3.49 0.35
N LEU A 238 -6.24 -3.12 -0.85
CA LEU A 238 -6.00 -4.08 -1.92
C LEU A 238 -4.93 -5.10 -1.57
N ARG A 239 -3.88 -4.70 -0.82
CA ARG A 239 -2.84 -5.62 -0.32
C ARG A 239 -3.34 -6.60 0.75
N MET A 240 -4.47 -6.32 1.40
CA MET A 240 -5.10 -7.20 2.38
C MET A 240 -6.07 -8.22 1.77
N VAL A 241 -6.59 -7.96 0.57
CA VAL A 241 -7.63 -8.77 -0.05
C VAL A 241 -7.01 -9.81 -1.00
N PRO A 242 -7.53 -11.05 -1.07
CA PRO A 242 -7.05 -12.03 -2.04
C PRO A 242 -7.14 -11.50 -3.48
N GLY A 243 -6.13 -11.81 -4.30
CA GLY A 243 -5.97 -11.27 -5.66
C GLY A 243 -7.18 -11.39 -6.59
N ILE A 244 -8.08 -12.34 -6.31
CA ILE A 244 -9.30 -12.60 -7.10
C ILE A 244 -10.39 -11.55 -6.92
N VAL A 245 -10.34 -10.79 -5.83
CA VAL A 245 -11.25 -9.65 -5.64
C VAL A 245 -10.64 -8.36 -6.22
N SER A 246 -9.34 -8.36 -6.48
CA SER A 246 -8.60 -7.18 -6.96
C SER A 246 -8.35 -7.14 -8.46
N GLU A 247 -8.67 -8.19 -9.24
CA GLU A 247 -8.50 -8.17 -10.71
C GLU A 247 -9.63 -7.44 -11.45
#